data_AF-A0A285U944-F1
#
_entry.id   AF-A0A285U944-F1
#
_cell.length_a   1.000
_cell.length_b   1.000
_cell.length_c   1.000
_cell.angle_alpha   90.00
_cell.angle_beta   90.00
_cell.angle_gamma   90.00
#
_symmetry.space_group_name_H-M   'P 1'
#
loop_
_entity.id
_entity.type
_entity.pdbx_description
1 polymer ?
#
loop_
_entity_poly.entity_id
_entity_poly.type
_entity_poly.pdbx_seq_one_letter_code
_entity_poly.pdbx_strand_id
1 'polypeptide(L)'
;MSFRKSLINKIPLQLKKSKFFKRYRLKRIIKHMRERSAQYNVQPNPTIPYINKPGIVLSFDDSYRVDHWTKYGKELFGYYDVRATFNINGVHLFEDNRNHTQEEIDALLDLQRNGHEIVHQGFLHINSVEHSEKHGIDNWVNTEIIPLIEWMEKQCHSKTGEKFKIPVSFAFPYSYYNDDLISAIVPKYFKNARGNIQGNNLTPFNHTGFIPSIGIDRNSGIAMEHIKEVISIAKQNGLNIVFMCHSILPDELEWSDVGWGKESEQAGEYRISPDMLKEIIHEARKMDMEFYTLAELSGVATFIDREFEKYIRELLSCDDRWIMIKDLISIKELDLRNKNIKNLDGIQYFLNLEKIDLKNTKIKDFRLLKKLPHLKNIEI
;
A
#
# COMPACT_ATOMS: atom_id res chain seq x y z
N MET A 1 -40.22 -8.50 -41.73
CA MET A 1 -38.96 -7.95 -42.30
C MET A 1 -38.76 -6.56 -41.69
N SER A 2 -37.89 -6.45 -40.68
CA SER A 2 -36.51 -5.90 -40.77
C SER A 2 -36.54 -4.40 -41.13
N PHE A 3 -36.06 -3.45 -40.31
CA PHE A 3 -34.70 -3.36 -39.79
C PHE A 3 -34.64 -2.56 -38.48
N ARG A 4 -34.18 -3.18 -37.39
CA ARG A 4 -33.45 -2.48 -36.32
C ARG A 4 -32.02 -2.25 -36.83
N LYS A 5 -31.62 -1.01 -37.11
CA LYS A 5 -30.21 -0.65 -37.28
C LYS A 5 -29.71 -0.04 -35.97
N SER A 6 -28.77 -0.76 -35.37
CA SER A 6 -28.05 -0.42 -34.16
C SER A 6 -27.33 0.92 -34.28
N LEU A 7 -27.65 1.87 -33.41
CA LEU A 7 -26.72 2.93 -33.01
C LEU A 7 -25.60 2.30 -32.18
N ILE A 8 -24.62 1.70 -32.87
CA ILE A 8 -23.34 1.37 -32.27
C ILE A 8 -22.62 2.71 -32.09
N ASN A 9 -22.54 3.16 -30.84
CA ASN A 9 -21.70 4.28 -30.41
C ASN A 9 -20.29 4.12 -30.97
N LYS A 10 -19.96 4.86 -32.04
CA LYS A 10 -18.62 4.88 -32.62
C LYS A 10 -17.72 5.69 -31.71
N ILE A 11 -16.91 4.99 -30.92
CA ILE A 11 -15.83 5.60 -30.13
C ILE A 11 -14.94 6.45 -31.06
N PRO A 12 -14.66 7.73 -30.72
CA PRO A 12 -13.81 8.62 -31.51
C PRO A 12 -12.44 8.02 -31.85
N LEU A 13 -11.92 8.31 -33.05
CA LEU A 13 -10.68 7.71 -33.57
C LEU A 13 -9.44 7.99 -32.70
N GLN A 14 -9.37 9.16 -32.06
CA GLN A 14 -8.30 9.53 -31.12
C GLN A 14 -8.34 8.66 -29.84
N LEU A 15 -9.53 8.40 -29.31
CA LEU A 15 -9.73 7.49 -28.16
C LEU A 15 -9.42 6.04 -28.53
N LYS A 16 -9.72 5.61 -29.76
CA LYS A 16 -9.31 4.29 -30.27
C LYS A 16 -7.78 4.17 -30.39
N LYS A 17 -7.10 5.20 -30.89
CA LYS A 17 -5.63 5.24 -30.95
C LYS A 17 -5.04 5.18 -29.53
N SER A 18 -5.54 5.98 -28.59
CA SER A 18 -5.11 5.96 -27.18
C SER A 18 -5.29 4.60 -26.51
N LYS A 19 -6.47 3.98 -26.62
CA LYS A 19 -6.72 2.62 -26.09
C LYS A 19 -5.83 1.55 -26.72
N PHE A 20 -5.58 1.65 -28.04
CA PHE A 20 -4.68 0.74 -28.75
C PHE A 20 -3.24 0.86 -28.24
N PHE A 21 -2.73 2.09 -28.06
CA PHE A 21 -1.38 2.32 -27.51
C PHE A 21 -1.24 1.81 -26.08
N LYS A 22 -2.23 2.04 -25.22
CA LYS A 22 -2.26 1.52 -23.83
C LYS A 22 -2.21 -0.02 -23.82
N ARG A 23 -3.03 -0.69 -24.64
CA ARG A 23 -3.02 -2.15 -24.77
C ARG A 23 -1.69 -2.70 -25.29
N TYR A 24 -1.07 -2.04 -26.27
CA TYR A 24 0.22 -2.45 -26.81
C TYR A 24 1.34 -2.29 -25.76
N ARG A 25 1.33 -1.20 -24.99
CA ARG A 25 2.27 -0.97 -23.88
C ARG A 25 2.21 -2.08 -22.85
N LEU A 26 1.00 -2.51 -22.45
CA LEU A 26 0.81 -3.59 -21.47
C LEU A 26 1.33 -4.94 -21.95
N LYS A 27 1.05 -5.30 -23.21
CA LYS A 27 1.63 -6.52 -23.81
C LYS A 27 3.15 -6.51 -23.81
N ARG A 28 3.77 -5.35 -24.05
CA ARG A 28 5.23 -5.19 -23.96
C ARG A 28 5.73 -5.34 -22.53
N ILE A 29 5.03 -4.75 -21.54
CA ILE A 29 5.37 -4.91 -20.13
C ILE A 29 5.38 -6.40 -19.77
N ILE A 30 4.28 -7.12 -20.03
CA ILE A 30 4.17 -8.55 -19.73
C ILE A 30 5.25 -9.37 -20.44
N LYS A 31 5.51 -9.08 -21.71
CA LYS A 31 6.59 -9.72 -22.47
C LYS A 31 7.95 -9.51 -21.78
N HIS A 32 8.28 -8.28 -21.39
CA HIS A 32 9.52 -7.98 -20.69
C HIS A 32 9.59 -8.63 -19.31
N MET A 33 8.48 -8.72 -18.57
CA MET A 33 8.43 -9.46 -17.31
C MET A 33 8.79 -10.93 -17.54
N ARG A 34 8.20 -11.59 -18.55
CA ARG A 34 8.53 -13.00 -18.87
C ARG A 34 9.99 -13.20 -19.24
N GLU A 35 10.54 -12.33 -20.09
CA GLU A 35 11.92 -12.43 -20.58
C GLU A 35 12.95 -12.23 -19.45
N ARG A 36 12.66 -11.34 -18.50
CA ARG A 36 13.61 -10.94 -17.44
C ARG A 36 13.46 -11.71 -16.14
N SER A 37 12.40 -12.49 -15.98
CA SER A 37 12.17 -13.26 -14.76
C SER A 37 12.62 -14.71 -14.86
N ALA A 38 13.02 -15.22 -16.04
CA ALA A 38 13.43 -16.61 -16.27
C ALA A 38 14.70 -17.10 -15.52
N GLN A 39 15.17 -16.36 -14.51
CA GLN A 39 16.40 -16.63 -13.74
C GLN A 39 16.14 -16.96 -12.25
N TYR A 40 14.89 -16.97 -11.77
CA TYR A 40 14.59 -17.26 -10.36
C TYR A 40 14.24 -18.74 -10.15
N ASN A 41 15.00 -19.40 -9.27
CA ASN A 41 14.82 -20.81 -8.90
C ASN A 41 13.47 -21.07 -8.21
N VAL A 42 12.98 -22.31 -8.34
CA VAL A 42 11.77 -22.82 -7.67
C VAL A 42 11.84 -22.52 -6.17
N GLN A 43 10.80 -21.89 -5.64
CA GLN A 43 10.72 -21.54 -4.21
C GLN A 43 10.69 -22.80 -3.32
N PRO A 44 11.40 -22.79 -2.18
CA PRO A 44 11.31 -23.88 -1.22
C PRO A 44 9.91 -23.95 -0.61
N ASN A 45 9.35 -25.17 -0.57
CA ASN A 45 8.15 -25.48 0.19
C ASN A 45 8.53 -25.94 1.61
N PRO A 46 7.81 -25.48 2.66
CA PRO A 46 6.62 -24.64 2.63
C PRO A 46 6.92 -23.15 2.41
N THR A 47 5.98 -22.44 1.80
CA THR A 47 6.00 -20.97 1.75
C THR A 47 5.38 -20.37 3.00
N ILE A 48 6.05 -19.39 3.59
CA ILE A 48 5.71 -18.72 4.84
C ILE A 48 5.41 -17.23 4.53
N PRO A 49 4.27 -16.67 4.99
CA PRO A 49 3.98 -15.24 4.86
C PRO A 49 5.14 -14.37 5.36
N TYR A 50 5.36 -13.22 4.71
CA TYR A 50 6.44 -12.24 5.00
C TYR A 50 7.87 -12.69 4.72
N ILE A 51 8.11 -13.97 4.42
CA ILE A 51 9.45 -14.52 4.24
C ILE A 51 9.69 -14.90 2.78
N ASN A 52 8.85 -15.77 2.24
CA ASN A 52 9.01 -16.31 0.89
C ASN A 52 7.67 -16.62 0.19
N LYS A 53 6.52 -16.42 0.85
CA LYS A 53 5.21 -16.62 0.20
C LYS A 53 4.90 -15.46 -0.75
N PRO A 54 4.82 -15.66 -2.07
CA PRO A 54 4.57 -14.59 -3.03
C PRO A 54 3.26 -13.87 -2.76
N GLY A 55 3.20 -12.59 -3.08
CA GLY A 55 2.01 -11.80 -2.84
C GLY A 55 1.85 -10.60 -3.75
N ILE A 56 0.78 -9.87 -3.49
CA ILE A 56 0.45 -8.63 -4.17
C ILE A 56 0.39 -7.49 -3.15
N VAL A 57 0.72 -6.29 -3.59
CA VAL A 57 0.46 -5.05 -2.86
C VAL A 57 -0.56 -4.23 -3.64
N LEU A 58 -1.61 -3.79 -2.96
CA LEU A 58 -2.60 -2.84 -3.49
C LEU A 58 -2.28 -1.46 -2.91
N SER A 59 -1.82 -0.54 -3.76
CA SER A 59 -1.38 0.80 -3.37
C SER A 59 -2.33 1.85 -3.95
N PHE A 60 -2.81 2.76 -3.11
CA PHE A 60 -3.79 3.80 -3.46
C PHE A 60 -3.23 5.19 -3.18
N ASP A 61 -3.18 6.03 -4.21
CA ASP A 61 -2.53 7.33 -4.18
C ASP A 61 -3.53 8.46 -3.94
N ASP A 62 -3.03 9.49 -3.27
CA ASP A 62 -3.63 10.79 -2.98
C ASP A 62 -4.68 10.84 -1.86
N SER A 63 -4.31 11.42 -0.72
CA SER A 63 -5.12 11.45 0.51
C SER A 63 -6.45 12.18 0.42
N TYR A 64 -6.63 13.13 -0.49
CA TYR A 64 -7.92 13.78 -0.72
C TYR A 64 -9.00 12.78 -1.20
N ARG A 65 -8.62 11.53 -1.52
CA ARG A 65 -9.51 10.44 -1.93
C ARG A 65 -9.90 9.51 -0.78
N VAL A 66 -9.57 9.84 0.48
CA VAL A 66 -9.85 8.99 1.65
C VAL A 66 -11.31 8.55 1.76
N ASP A 67 -12.26 9.42 1.40
CA ASP A 67 -13.68 9.08 1.39
C ASP A 67 -14.01 8.00 0.35
N HIS A 68 -13.37 8.01 -0.81
CA HIS A 68 -13.55 6.97 -1.83
C HIS A 68 -13.03 5.63 -1.30
N TRP A 69 -11.89 5.63 -0.61
CA TRP A 69 -11.30 4.43 -0.03
C TRP A 69 -12.14 3.84 1.09
N THR A 70 -12.58 4.67 2.02
CA THR A 70 -13.32 4.21 3.20
C THR A 70 -14.75 3.82 2.86
N LYS A 71 -15.42 4.56 1.98
CA LYS A 71 -16.81 4.28 1.59
C LYS A 71 -16.95 3.03 0.72
N TYR A 72 -16.03 2.82 -0.23
CA TYR A 72 -16.17 1.75 -1.22
C TYR A 72 -15.11 0.63 -1.12
N GLY A 73 -14.03 0.84 -0.36
CA GLY A 73 -12.95 -0.14 -0.20
C GLY A 73 -12.99 -0.92 1.12
N LYS A 74 -13.46 -0.33 2.21
CA LYS A 74 -13.35 -0.91 3.57
C LYS A 74 -13.85 -2.34 3.69
N GLU A 75 -15.01 -2.65 3.10
CA GLU A 75 -15.58 -4.01 3.13
C GLU A 75 -14.81 -5.01 2.27
N LEU A 76 -14.22 -4.57 1.15
CA LEU A 76 -13.41 -5.41 0.27
C LEU A 76 -12.15 -5.89 0.98
N PHE A 77 -11.61 -5.06 1.87
CA PHE A 77 -10.36 -5.34 2.54
C PHE A 77 -10.53 -6.19 3.80
N GLY A 78 -11.60 -5.96 4.56
CA GLY A 78 -11.84 -6.64 5.82
C GLY A 78 -10.77 -6.37 6.88
N TYR A 79 -10.95 -6.91 8.08
CA TYR A 79 -10.01 -6.72 9.19
C TYR A 79 -8.77 -7.63 9.03
N TYR A 80 -7.62 -7.06 8.68
CA TYR A 80 -6.35 -7.78 8.45
C TYR A 80 -6.49 -8.98 7.50
N ASP A 81 -7.43 -8.92 6.55
CA ASP A 81 -7.65 -9.97 5.56
C ASP A 81 -6.91 -9.63 4.27
N VAL A 82 -7.33 -8.58 3.57
CA VAL A 82 -6.56 -7.97 2.48
C VAL A 82 -5.93 -6.69 3.01
N ARG A 83 -4.59 -6.67 3.05
CA ARG A 83 -3.87 -5.46 3.42
C ARG A 83 -3.55 -4.65 2.18
N ALA A 84 -3.70 -3.34 2.33
CA ALA A 84 -3.46 -2.34 1.32
C ALA A 84 -2.57 -1.24 1.90
N THR A 85 -2.05 -0.43 0.99
CA THR A 85 -1.23 0.74 1.30
C THR A 85 -1.93 1.99 0.76
N PHE A 86 -2.12 2.99 1.60
CA PHE A 86 -2.71 4.28 1.24
C PHE A 86 -1.65 5.37 1.35
N ASN A 87 -1.34 6.00 0.22
CA ASN A 87 -0.29 7.00 0.11
C ASN A 87 -0.93 8.37 0.29
N ILE A 88 -0.41 9.15 1.24
CA ILE A 88 -1.02 10.41 1.66
C ILE A 88 -0.08 11.58 1.39
N ASN A 89 -0.67 12.70 1.00
CA ASN A 89 0.00 13.99 0.96
C ASN A 89 -0.55 14.90 2.06
N GLY A 90 -0.01 16.11 2.20
CA GLY A 90 -0.35 17.03 3.29
C GLY A 90 -1.58 17.91 3.03
N VAL A 91 -2.06 17.98 1.79
CA VAL A 91 -3.03 19.00 1.35
C VAL A 91 -4.07 18.46 0.37
N HIS A 92 -5.25 19.04 0.40
CA HIS A 92 -6.31 18.73 -0.54
C HIS A 92 -6.13 19.51 -1.87
N LEU A 93 -5.63 18.83 -2.91
CA LEU A 93 -5.18 19.47 -4.16
C LEU A 93 -6.26 20.22 -4.96
N PHE A 94 -7.55 19.90 -4.75
CA PHE A 94 -8.68 20.50 -5.49
C PHE A 94 -9.60 21.37 -4.62
N GLU A 95 -9.19 21.69 -3.40
CA GLU A 95 -9.94 22.58 -2.51
C GLU A 95 -8.98 23.60 -1.90
N ASP A 96 -8.38 24.42 -2.77
CA ASP A 96 -7.44 25.49 -2.42
C ASP A 96 -6.23 25.02 -1.58
N ASN A 97 -5.77 23.78 -1.78
CA ASN A 97 -4.72 23.15 -0.98
C ASN A 97 -4.99 23.21 0.53
N ARG A 98 -6.26 23.13 0.95
CA ARG A 98 -6.61 23.11 2.37
C ARG A 98 -5.95 21.93 3.08
N ASN A 99 -5.78 22.07 4.39
CA ASN A 99 -5.38 20.95 5.24
C ASN A 99 -6.46 19.86 5.29
N HIS A 100 -6.06 18.65 5.68
CA HIS A 100 -7.01 17.60 6.00
C HIS A 100 -7.90 17.96 7.19
N THR A 101 -9.17 17.56 7.11
CA THR A 101 -10.11 17.67 8.24
C THR A 101 -9.81 16.61 9.30
N GLN A 102 -10.32 16.77 10.51
CA GLN A 102 -10.17 15.76 11.55
C GLN A 102 -10.87 14.46 11.18
N GLU A 103 -11.98 14.53 10.45
CA GLU A 103 -12.71 13.37 9.93
C GLU A 103 -11.88 12.58 8.91
N GLU A 104 -11.20 13.27 7.99
CA GLU A 104 -10.27 12.64 7.04
C GLU A 104 -9.09 11.97 7.77
N ILE A 105 -8.53 12.63 8.79
CA ILE A 105 -7.45 12.08 9.62
C ILE A 105 -7.91 10.85 10.39
N ASP A 106 -9.09 10.90 11.02
CA ASP A 106 -9.68 9.77 11.73
C ASP A 106 -9.93 8.60 10.77
N ALA A 107 -10.42 8.88 9.55
CA ALA A 107 -10.64 7.87 8.51
C ALA A 107 -9.34 7.17 8.07
N LEU A 108 -8.24 7.93 7.90
CA LEU A 108 -6.91 7.35 7.62
C LEU A 108 -6.41 6.48 8.78
N LEU A 109 -6.59 6.92 10.01
CA LEU A 109 -6.19 6.15 11.20
C LEU A 109 -7.06 4.91 11.42
N ASP A 110 -8.32 4.96 11.02
CA ASP A 110 -9.20 3.79 10.94
C ASP A 110 -8.72 2.79 9.88
N LEU A 111 -8.28 3.25 8.70
CA LEU A 111 -7.65 2.35 7.71
C LEU A 111 -6.42 1.67 8.31
N GLN A 112 -5.54 2.44 8.97
CA GLN A 112 -4.37 1.90 9.68
C GLN A 112 -4.77 0.85 10.73
N ARG A 113 -5.80 1.13 11.54
CA ARG A 113 -6.34 0.24 12.57
C ARG A 113 -6.91 -1.06 12.02
N ASN A 114 -7.27 -1.11 10.74
CA ASN A 114 -7.73 -2.32 10.05
C ASN A 114 -6.60 -3.10 9.35
N GLY A 115 -5.34 -2.72 9.60
CA GLY A 115 -4.15 -3.45 9.14
C GLY A 115 -3.55 -2.89 7.85
N HIS A 116 -3.98 -1.71 7.41
CA HIS A 116 -3.43 -1.04 6.24
C HIS A 116 -2.21 -0.19 6.61
N GLU A 117 -1.35 0.07 5.63
CA GLU A 117 -0.23 0.99 5.77
C GLU A 117 -0.64 2.39 5.30
N ILE A 118 -0.23 3.41 6.05
CA ILE A 118 -0.29 4.80 5.61
C ILE A 118 1.13 5.22 5.20
N VAL A 119 1.27 5.65 3.95
CA VAL A 119 2.55 5.92 3.29
C VAL A 119 2.71 7.38 2.95
N HIS A 120 3.95 7.84 2.98
CA HIS A 120 4.31 9.22 2.67
C HIS A 120 4.34 9.45 1.16
N GLN A 121 3.61 10.44 0.66
CA GLN A 121 3.55 10.80 -0.77
C GLN A 121 3.96 12.27 -1.02
N GLY A 122 4.72 12.87 -0.11
CA GLY A 122 5.10 14.29 -0.19
C GLY A 122 4.01 15.23 0.37
N PHE A 123 4.42 16.31 1.02
CA PHE A 123 3.51 17.32 1.58
C PHE A 123 2.66 18.06 0.54
N LEU A 124 3.27 18.68 -0.48
CA LEU A 124 2.55 19.50 -1.47
C LEU A 124 2.25 18.72 -2.76
N HIS A 125 2.68 17.46 -2.83
CA HIS A 125 2.46 16.59 -3.99
C HIS A 125 3.08 17.16 -5.29
N ILE A 126 4.25 17.81 -5.18
CA ILE A 126 4.96 18.33 -6.36
C ILE A 126 5.71 17.23 -7.12
N ASN A 127 5.95 17.48 -8.40
CA ASN A 127 6.82 16.63 -9.21
C ASN A 127 8.26 16.73 -8.71
N SER A 128 8.77 15.64 -8.13
CA SER A 128 10.09 15.56 -7.50
C SER A 128 11.24 15.83 -8.47
N VAL A 129 11.14 15.36 -9.72
CA VAL A 129 12.18 15.51 -10.75
C VAL A 129 12.25 16.96 -11.19
N GLU A 130 11.14 17.52 -11.66
CA GLU A 130 11.08 18.90 -12.15
C GLU A 130 11.46 19.91 -11.05
N HIS A 131 10.97 19.70 -9.82
CA HIS A 131 11.30 20.58 -8.71
C HIS A 131 12.79 20.52 -8.35
N SER A 132 13.36 19.32 -8.27
CA SER A 132 14.76 19.13 -7.89
C SER A 132 15.73 19.62 -8.96
N GLU A 133 15.39 19.51 -10.25
CA GLU A 133 16.16 20.11 -11.34
C GLU A 133 16.24 21.64 -11.22
N LYS A 134 15.16 22.28 -10.76
CA LYS A 134 15.07 23.74 -10.65
C LYS A 134 15.60 24.29 -9.33
N HIS A 135 15.42 23.57 -8.23
CA HIS A 135 15.64 24.07 -6.87
C HIS A 135 16.63 23.24 -6.05
N GLY A 136 17.07 22.09 -6.55
CA GLY A 136 17.94 21.15 -5.86
C GLY A 136 17.19 20.13 -5.01
N ILE A 137 17.80 18.95 -4.84
CA ILE A 137 17.23 17.82 -4.09
C ILE A 137 17.04 18.16 -2.61
N ASP A 138 17.98 18.88 -2.00
CA ASP A 138 17.85 19.31 -0.59
C ASP A 138 16.63 20.22 -0.41
N ASN A 139 16.35 21.09 -1.38
CA ASN A 139 15.14 21.92 -1.33
C ASN A 139 13.89 21.04 -1.43
N TRP A 140 13.85 20.09 -2.36
CA TRP A 140 12.74 19.13 -2.45
C TRP A 140 12.52 18.36 -1.14
N VAL A 141 13.57 17.85 -0.49
CA VAL A 141 13.47 17.13 0.80
C VAL A 141 12.87 18.03 1.89
N ASN A 142 13.30 19.30 1.95
CA ASN A 142 12.81 20.27 2.92
C ASN A 142 11.39 20.77 2.62
N THR A 143 10.91 20.63 1.38
CA THR A 143 9.55 21.01 0.95
C THR A 143 8.55 19.86 1.07
N GLU A 144 8.94 18.64 0.70
CA GLU A 144 8.03 17.51 0.56
C GLU A 144 8.18 16.48 1.68
N ILE A 145 9.41 16.13 2.03
CA ILE A 145 9.68 14.97 2.90
C ILE A 145 9.52 15.32 4.38
N ILE A 146 10.31 16.28 4.85
CA ILE A 146 10.34 16.65 6.26
C ILE A 146 8.98 17.21 6.73
N PRO A 147 8.34 18.14 6.01
CA PRO A 147 7.07 18.73 6.47
C PRO A 147 5.95 17.71 6.65
N LEU A 148 5.83 16.72 5.76
CA LEU A 148 4.79 15.70 5.92
C LEU A 148 5.11 14.71 7.04
N ILE A 149 6.38 14.36 7.30
CA ILE A 149 6.75 13.57 8.49
C ILE A 149 6.33 14.31 9.77
N GLU A 150 6.65 15.60 9.86
CA GLU A 150 6.29 16.43 11.01
C GLU A 150 4.77 16.60 11.16
N TRP A 151 4.06 16.75 10.04
CA TRP A 151 2.60 16.82 10.03
C TRP A 151 1.99 15.52 10.56
N MET A 152 2.44 14.35 10.07
CA MET A 152 1.93 13.04 10.50
C MET A 152 2.17 12.81 12.00
N GLU A 153 3.32 13.19 12.55
CA GLU A 153 3.61 13.01 13.99
C GLU A 153 2.70 13.84 14.90
N LYS A 154 2.18 14.96 14.40
CA LYS A 154 1.26 15.86 15.13
C LYS A 154 -0.18 15.37 15.11
N GLN A 155 -0.55 14.49 14.17
CA GLN A 155 -1.93 14.01 14.06
C GLN A 155 -2.22 12.88 15.04
N CYS A 156 -3.47 12.82 15.49
CA CYS A 156 -3.99 11.69 16.24
C CYS A 156 -5.48 11.51 15.96
N HIS A 157 -5.97 10.31 16.21
CA HIS A 157 -7.38 10.01 16.06
C HIS A 157 -8.13 10.66 17.23
N SER A 158 -9.15 11.46 16.91
CA SER A 158 -9.92 12.25 17.88
C SER A 158 -10.53 11.44 19.04
N LYS A 159 -10.81 10.14 18.83
CA LYS A 159 -11.47 9.28 19.83
C LYS A 159 -10.49 8.36 20.55
N THR A 160 -9.55 7.76 19.83
CA THR A 160 -8.64 6.75 20.39
C THR A 160 -7.33 7.35 20.87
N GLY A 161 -6.95 8.54 20.37
CA GLY A 161 -5.65 9.15 20.56
C GLY A 161 -4.51 8.42 19.86
N GLU A 162 -4.80 7.40 19.04
CA GLU A 162 -3.80 6.69 18.25
C GLU A 162 -3.19 7.64 17.21
N LYS A 163 -1.89 7.53 17.01
CA LYS A 163 -1.15 8.33 16.01
C LYS A 163 -0.91 7.53 14.75
N PHE A 164 -0.47 8.20 13.69
CA PHE A 164 0.11 7.51 12.55
C PHE A 164 1.34 6.71 12.99
N LYS A 165 1.50 5.52 12.41
CA LYS A 165 2.75 4.77 12.43
C LYS A 165 3.84 5.61 11.74
N ILE A 166 5.09 5.38 12.13
CA ILE A 166 6.23 5.95 11.41
C ILE A 166 6.19 5.41 9.97
N PRO A 167 6.14 6.28 8.94
CA PRO A 167 6.10 5.82 7.56
C PRO A 167 7.37 5.07 7.20
N VAL A 168 7.21 3.83 6.72
CA VAL A 168 8.31 2.98 6.26
C VAL A 168 8.64 3.23 4.79
N SER A 169 7.60 3.52 4.01
CA SER A 169 7.63 3.59 2.57
C SER A 169 7.39 5.02 2.09
N PHE A 170 7.90 5.35 0.91
CA PHE A 170 7.59 6.58 0.18
C PHE A 170 6.97 6.28 -1.17
N ALA A 171 6.13 7.17 -1.64
CA ALA A 171 5.41 7.09 -2.89
C ALA A 171 5.69 8.36 -3.72
N PHE A 172 6.34 8.24 -4.88
CA PHE A 172 6.61 9.41 -5.72
C PHE A 172 5.31 9.98 -6.32
N PRO A 173 5.00 11.28 -6.13
CA PRO A 173 3.96 11.97 -6.90
C PRO A 173 4.16 11.77 -8.40
N TYR A 174 3.07 11.57 -9.12
CA TYR A 174 3.07 11.28 -10.57
C TYR A 174 3.87 10.02 -10.97
N SER A 175 4.34 9.24 -9.99
CA SER A 175 5.26 8.12 -10.17
C SER A 175 6.60 8.48 -10.85
N TYR A 176 6.99 9.76 -10.86
CA TYR A 176 8.23 10.22 -11.47
C TYR A 176 9.38 10.26 -10.45
N TYR A 177 10.54 9.77 -10.87
CA TYR A 177 11.70 9.58 -10.00
C TYR A 177 12.98 9.50 -10.83
N ASN A 178 14.11 9.62 -10.15
CA ASN A 178 15.44 9.29 -10.66
C ASN A 178 16.28 8.69 -9.51
N ASP A 179 17.47 8.18 -9.82
CA ASP A 179 18.32 7.49 -8.84
C ASP A 179 18.81 8.44 -7.73
N ASP A 180 19.12 9.69 -8.05
CA ASP A 180 19.57 10.69 -7.07
C ASP A 180 18.49 10.99 -6.02
N LEU A 181 17.23 11.12 -6.46
CA LEU A 181 16.09 11.29 -5.57
C LEU A 181 15.89 10.09 -4.65
N ILE A 182 16.02 8.86 -5.19
CA ILE A 182 15.92 7.64 -4.39
C ILE A 182 17.03 7.61 -3.33
N SER A 183 18.27 7.87 -3.72
CA SER A 183 19.43 7.89 -2.81
C SER A 183 19.32 8.97 -1.73
N ALA A 184 18.65 10.09 -2.02
CA ALA A 184 18.44 11.16 -1.04
C ALA A 184 17.50 10.75 0.09
N ILE A 185 16.53 9.86 -0.16
CA ILE A 185 15.50 9.50 0.81
C ILE A 185 15.59 8.07 1.35
N VAL A 186 16.25 7.15 0.63
CA VAL A 186 16.48 5.76 1.05
C VAL A 186 17.97 5.53 1.26
N PRO A 187 18.42 5.01 2.42
CA PRO A 187 17.62 4.54 3.56
C PRO A 187 17.34 5.63 4.62
N LYS A 188 17.72 6.88 4.35
CA LYS A 188 17.75 7.95 5.35
C LYS A 188 16.40 8.20 6.03
N TYR A 189 15.33 8.30 5.25
CA TYR A 189 13.97 8.56 5.74
C TYR A 189 13.06 7.33 5.62
N PHE A 190 13.25 6.54 4.57
CA PHE A 190 12.37 5.41 4.26
C PHE A 190 13.17 4.15 3.96
N LYS A 191 12.55 2.99 4.11
CA LYS A 191 13.11 1.70 3.72
C LYS A 191 12.99 1.48 2.20
N ASN A 192 11.90 1.96 1.61
CA ASN A 192 11.64 1.84 0.18
C ASN A 192 10.98 3.09 -0.39
N ALA A 193 11.06 3.23 -1.72
CA ALA A 193 10.38 4.28 -2.47
C ALA A 193 9.73 3.69 -3.72
N ARG A 194 8.42 3.88 -3.88
CA ARG A 194 7.61 3.32 -4.96
C ARG A 194 7.38 4.33 -6.08
N GLY A 195 7.62 3.93 -7.32
CA GLY A 195 7.39 4.75 -8.52
C GLY A 195 6.87 3.93 -9.70
N ASN A 196 7.12 4.44 -10.92
CA ASN A 196 6.63 3.81 -12.15
C ASN A 196 7.32 2.47 -12.46
N ILE A 197 6.94 1.84 -13.57
CA ILE A 197 7.52 0.59 -14.05
C ILE A 197 9.05 0.66 -14.21
N GLN A 198 9.75 -0.38 -13.77
CA GLN A 198 11.19 -0.55 -13.94
C GLN A 198 11.56 -2.04 -13.97
N GLY A 199 12.65 -2.38 -14.67
CA GLY A 199 13.22 -3.73 -14.63
C GLY A 199 12.24 -4.80 -15.13
N ASN A 200 11.88 -5.74 -14.25
CA ASN A 200 10.88 -6.79 -14.47
C ASN A 200 9.56 -6.52 -13.70
N ASN A 201 9.40 -5.37 -13.06
CA ASN A 201 8.24 -4.99 -12.24
C ASN A 201 7.90 -5.95 -11.09
N LEU A 202 8.86 -6.76 -10.64
CA LEU A 202 8.69 -7.67 -9.51
C LEU A 202 9.61 -7.24 -8.37
N THR A 203 9.21 -7.52 -7.14
CA THR A 203 9.94 -7.10 -5.94
C THR A 203 10.16 -8.30 -5.01
N PRO A 204 11.42 -8.58 -4.60
CA PRO A 204 11.70 -9.62 -3.62
C PRO A 204 11.27 -9.21 -2.21
N PHE A 205 11.24 -10.15 -1.27
CA PHE A 205 11.08 -9.84 0.16
C PHE A 205 12.32 -9.15 0.73
N ASN A 206 12.12 -8.44 1.85
CA ASN A 206 13.17 -7.70 2.55
C ASN A 206 13.83 -6.62 1.68
N HIS A 207 13.09 -6.12 0.68
CA HIS A 207 13.60 -5.17 -0.30
C HIS A 207 13.90 -3.81 0.35
N THR A 208 15.01 -3.20 -0.06
CA THR A 208 15.39 -1.81 0.29
C THR A 208 15.66 -1.05 -1.01
N GLY A 209 15.18 0.18 -1.12
CA GLY A 209 15.34 0.99 -2.33
C GLY A 209 14.07 1.08 -3.16
N PHE A 210 14.23 1.13 -4.48
CA PHE A 210 13.13 1.40 -5.41
C PHE A 210 12.18 0.23 -5.60
N ILE A 211 10.87 0.47 -5.57
CA ILE A 211 9.82 -0.52 -5.84
C ILE A 211 9.04 -0.11 -7.10
N PRO A 212 9.07 -0.90 -8.19
CA PRO A 212 8.25 -0.64 -9.37
C PRO A 212 6.78 -0.97 -9.11
N SER A 213 5.88 -0.24 -9.75
CA SER A 213 4.44 -0.51 -9.68
C SER A 213 3.77 -0.48 -11.05
N ILE A 214 2.65 -1.21 -11.18
CA ILE A 214 1.81 -1.24 -12.38
C ILE A 214 0.47 -0.57 -12.08
N GLY A 215 0.14 0.48 -12.82
CA GLY A 215 -1.16 1.15 -12.73
C GLY A 215 -2.31 0.23 -13.16
N ILE A 216 -3.37 0.17 -12.35
CA ILE A 216 -4.59 -0.62 -12.59
C ILE A 216 -5.88 0.20 -12.64
N ASP A 217 -5.78 1.53 -12.51
CA ASP A 217 -6.92 2.43 -12.70
C ASP A 217 -7.43 2.43 -14.16
N ARG A 218 -8.62 2.98 -14.36
CA ARG A 218 -9.27 3.13 -15.67
C ARG A 218 -8.36 3.86 -16.68
N ASN A 219 -7.57 4.83 -16.23
CA ASN A 219 -6.60 5.52 -17.09
C ASN A 219 -5.49 4.59 -17.59
N SER A 220 -5.03 3.61 -16.81
CA SER A 220 -4.07 2.60 -17.31
C SER A 220 -4.61 1.82 -18.51
N GLY A 221 -5.93 1.63 -18.58
CA GLY A 221 -6.60 0.80 -19.59
C GLY A 221 -6.21 -0.68 -19.51
N ILE A 222 -5.71 -1.14 -18.35
CA ILE A 222 -5.41 -2.55 -18.14
C ILE A 222 -6.70 -3.36 -18.11
N ALA A 223 -6.64 -4.54 -18.72
CA ALA A 223 -7.75 -5.47 -18.75
C ALA A 223 -7.45 -6.64 -17.82
N MET A 224 -8.50 -7.24 -17.26
CA MET A 224 -8.34 -8.23 -16.19
C MET A 224 -7.51 -9.44 -16.62
N GLU A 225 -7.56 -9.85 -17.89
CA GLU A 225 -6.71 -10.93 -18.41
C GLU A 225 -5.21 -10.62 -18.25
N HIS A 226 -4.81 -9.36 -18.45
CA HIS A 226 -3.42 -8.94 -18.28
C HIS A 226 -3.03 -8.90 -16.79
N ILE A 227 -3.96 -8.52 -15.90
CA ILE A 227 -3.72 -8.59 -14.45
C ILE A 227 -3.48 -10.03 -14.01
N LYS A 228 -4.31 -10.99 -14.47
CA LYS A 228 -4.12 -12.43 -14.18
C LYS A 228 -2.77 -12.93 -14.68
N GLU A 229 -2.35 -12.52 -15.88
CA GLU A 229 -1.02 -12.86 -16.41
C GLU A 229 0.12 -12.32 -15.56
N VAL A 230 0.03 -11.07 -15.10
CA VAL A 230 1.04 -10.44 -14.24
C VAL A 230 1.13 -11.16 -12.88
N ILE A 231 0.00 -11.46 -12.23
CA ILE A 231 -0.02 -12.20 -10.96
C ILE A 231 0.59 -13.59 -11.15
N SER A 232 0.23 -14.29 -12.24
CA SER A 232 0.79 -15.60 -12.56
C SER A 232 2.31 -15.55 -12.74
N ILE A 233 2.84 -14.51 -13.39
CA ILE A 233 4.29 -14.33 -13.54
C ILE A 233 4.94 -14.12 -12.17
N ALA A 234 4.37 -13.26 -11.31
CA ALA A 234 4.89 -13.03 -9.97
C ALA A 234 4.96 -14.34 -9.15
N LYS A 235 3.87 -15.12 -9.14
CA LYS A 235 3.79 -16.43 -8.45
C LYS A 235 4.86 -17.40 -8.94
N GLN A 236 5.00 -17.56 -10.26
CA GLN A 236 5.96 -18.49 -10.87
C GLN A 236 7.42 -18.17 -10.50
N ASN A 237 7.72 -16.90 -10.24
CA ASN A 237 9.05 -16.44 -9.87
C ASN A 237 9.27 -16.36 -8.36
N GLY A 238 8.23 -16.62 -7.56
CA GLY A 238 8.32 -16.48 -6.12
C GLY A 238 8.49 -15.02 -5.64
N LEU A 239 8.05 -14.05 -6.45
CA LEU A 239 8.24 -12.63 -6.20
C LEU A 239 6.89 -11.92 -6.02
N ASN A 240 6.95 -10.66 -5.62
CA ASN A 240 5.77 -9.85 -5.33
C ASN A 240 5.51 -8.84 -6.45
N ILE A 241 4.24 -8.51 -6.66
CA ILE A 241 3.81 -7.48 -7.59
C ILE A 241 3.11 -6.34 -6.84
N VAL A 242 3.41 -5.10 -7.22
CA VAL A 242 2.74 -3.91 -6.70
C VAL A 242 1.82 -3.32 -7.75
N PHE A 243 0.53 -3.22 -7.41
CA PHE A 243 -0.46 -2.51 -8.20
C PHE A 243 -0.72 -1.12 -7.61
N MET A 244 -0.82 -0.12 -8.48
CA MET A 244 -1.11 1.27 -8.13
C MET A 244 -2.46 1.68 -8.69
N CYS A 245 -3.28 2.34 -7.88
CA CYS A 245 -4.54 2.98 -8.24
C CYS A 245 -4.69 4.27 -7.43
N HIS A 246 -5.78 5.01 -7.61
CA HIS A 246 -6.08 6.20 -6.80
C HIS A 246 -7.45 6.03 -6.14
N SER A 247 -8.57 6.20 -6.84
CA SER A 247 -9.91 6.04 -6.24
C SER A 247 -10.49 4.64 -6.38
N ILE A 248 -11.30 4.24 -5.40
CA ILE A 248 -12.20 3.07 -5.47
C ILE A 248 -13.62 3.62 -5.62
N LEU A 249 -14.23 3.44 -6.79
CA LEU A 249 -15.53 4.02 -7.10
C LEU A 249 -16.34 3.08 -8.01
N PRO A 250 -17.62 2.81 -7.70
CA PRO A 250 -18.52 2.12 -8.63
C PRO A 250 -18.51 2.74 -10.04
N ASP A 251 -18.64 1.90 -11.06
CA ASP A 251 -18.51 2.33 -12.46
C ASP A 251 -19.65 3.26 -12.90
N GLU A 252 -20.81 3.11 -12.26
CA GLU A 252 -22.03 3.89 -12.45
C GLU A 252 -22.01 5.29 -11.85
N LEU A 253 -21.03 5.61 -10.98
CA LEU A 253 -20.93 6.94 -10.39
C LEU A 253 -20.36 7.93 -11.40
N GLU A 254 -21.07 9.05 -11.57
CA GLU A 254 -20.58 10.18 -12.33
C GLU A 254 -19.59 10.99 -11.49
N TRP A 255 -18.51 11.45 -12.12
CA TRP A 255 -17.46 12.18 -11.39
C TRP A 255 -17.99 13.49 -10.79
N SER A 256 -19.00 14.11 -11.39
CA SER A 256 -19.63 15.32 -10.87
C SER A 256 -20.23 15.16 -9.47
N ASP A 257 -20.58 13.94 -9.08
CA ASP A 257 -21.28 13.66 -7.83
C ASP A 257 -20.32 13.37 -6.66
N VAL A 258 -19.06 13.07 -6.98
CA VAL A 258 -18.04 12.60 -6.02
C VAL A 258 -16.70 13.33 -6.13
N GLY A 259 -16.51 14.13 -7.17
CA GLY A 259 -15.30 14.91 -7.40
C GLY A 259 -15.38 16.31 -6.80
N TRP A 260 -14.33 17.08 -7.04
CA TRP A 260 -14.10 18.40 -6.43
C TRP A 260 -14.19 19.50 -7.48
N GLY A 261 -15.35 19.59 -8.13
CA GLY A 261 -15.59 20.56 -9.19
C GLY A 261 -14.88 20.26 -10.52
N LYS A 262 -15.06 21.18 -11.47
CA LYS A 262 -14.69 20.99 -12.89
C LYS A 262 -13.19 20.80 -13.11
N GLU A 263 -12.36 21.45 -12.31
CA GLU A 263 -10.89 21.32 -12.38
C GLU A 263 -10.39 19.90 -12.07
N SER A 264 -11.17 19.12 -11.31
CA SER A 264 -10.84 17.74 -10.98
C SER A 264 -11.32 16.72 -12.02
N GLU A 265 -11.94 17.12 -13.13
CA GLU A 265 -12.59 16.18 -14.07
C GLU A 265 -11.66 15.06 -14.56
N GLN A 266 -10.38 15.40 -14.82
CA GLN A 266 -9.39 14.40 -15.23
C GLN A 266 -9.03 13.41 -14.10
N ALA A 267 -9.12 13.83 -12.84
CA ALA A 267 -8.87 12.99 -11.66
C ALA A 267 -9.85 11.79 -11.58
N GLY A 268 -11.01 11.90 -12.25
CA GLY A 268 -12.00 10.83 -12.33
C GLY A 268 -11.65 9.65 -13.23
N GLU A 269 -10.61 9.76 -14.06
CA GLU A 269 -10.09 8.61 -14.83
C GLU A 269 -9.13 7.74 -13.99
N TYR A 270 -8.66 8.23 -12.86
CA TYR A 270 -7.78 7.51 -11.94
C TYR A 270 -8.61 6.75 -10.89
N ARG A 271 -9.45 5.82 -11.36
CA ARG A 271 -10.30 5.00 -10.48
C ARG A 271 -10.35 3.54 -10.91
N ILE A 272 -10.63 2.68 -9.96
CA ILE A 272 -10.98 1.27 -10.16
C ILE A 272 -12.35 1.00 -9.53
N SER A 273 -13.14 0.10 -10.13
CA SER A 273 -14.41 -0.30 -9.53
C SER A 273 -14.22 -1.35 -8.42
N PRO A 274 -15.08 -1.32 -7.38
CA PRO A 274 -15.14 -2.37 -6.37
C PRO A 274 -15.20 -3.78 -6.95
N ASP A 275 -15.94 -3.98 -8.04
CA ASP A 275 -16.09 -5.27 -8.71
C ASP A 275 -14.77 -5.75 -9.35
N MET A 276 -14.07 -4.88 -10.09
CA MET A 276 -12.76 -5.20 -10.64
C MET A 276 -11.78 -5.52 -9.51
N LEU A 277 -11.75 -4.71 -8.44
CA LEU A 277 -10.85 -4.94 -7.30
C LEU A 277 -11.16 -6.27 -6.59
N LYS A 278 -12.44 -6.62 -6.45
CA LYS A 278 -12.89 -7.91 -5.92
C LYS A 278 -12.45 -9.07 -6.80
N GLU A 279 -12.50 -8.93 -8.13
CA GLU A 279 -11.99 -9.95 -9.06
C GLU A 279 -10.47 -10.13 -8.90
N ILE A 280 -9.71 -9.04 -8.76
CA ILE A 280 -8.26 -9.09 -8.50
C ILE A 280 -7.96 -9.84 -7.20
N ILE A 281 -8.66 -9.52 -6.11
CA ILE A 281 -8.52 -10.19 -4.82
C ILE A 281 -8.86 -11.69 -4.96
N HIS A 282 -9.93 -12.02 -5.67
CA HIS A 282 -10.34 -13.40 -5.90
C HIS A 282 -9.28 -14.20 -6.67
N GLU A 283 -8.73 -13.65 -7.76
CA GLU A 283 -7.70 -14.33 -8.56
C GLU A 283 -6.39 -14.48 -7.80
N ALA A 284 -5.98 -13.46 -7.02
CA ALA A 284 -4.82 -13.55 -6.14
C ALA A 284 -4.97 -14.70 -5.12
N ARG A 285 -6.13 -14.80 -4.45
CA ARG A 285 -6.42 -15.91 -3.54
C ARG A 285 -6.39 -17.28 -4.21
N LYS A 286 -6.99 -17.38 -5.41
CA LYS A 286 -7.00 -18.62 -6.21
C LYS A 286 -5.58 -19.07 -6.57
N MET A 287 -4.65 -18.13 -6.75
CA MET A 287 -3.24 -18.40 -7.02
C MET A 287 -2.39 -18.55 -5.75
N ASP A 288 -3.02 -18.59 -4.56
CA ASP A 288 -2.34 -18.63 -3.26
C ASP A 288 -1.30 -17.51 -3.12
N MET A 289 -1.69 -16.30 -3.52
CA MET A 289 -0.94 -15.08 -3.30
C MET A 289 -1.36 -14.44 -1.99
N GLU A 290 -0.40 -13.90 -1.27
CA GLU A 290 -0.66 -13.15 -0.05
C GLU A 290 -0.88 -11.66 -0.33
N PHE A 291 -1.48 -10.94 0.62
CA PHE A 291 -1.70 -9.49 0.51
C PHE A 291 -0.77 -8.77 1.47
N TYR A 292 0.14 -7.97 0.93
CA TYR A 292 1.14 -7.24 1.69
C TYR A 292 0.95 -5.73 1.58
N THR A 293 1.44 -5.02 2.60
CA THR A 293 1.77 -3.60 2.50
C THR A 293 3.18 -3.40 1.90
N LEU A 294 3.56 -2.17 1.55
CA LEU A 294 4.94 -1.88 1.12
C LEU A 294 5.94 -2.09 2.27
N ALA A 295 5.56 -1.74 3.51
CA ALA A 295 6.37 -2.01 4.70
C ALA A 295 6.68 -3.51 4.86
N GLU A 296 5.67 -4.36 4.73
CA GLU A 296 5.79 -5.82 4.88
C GLU A 296 6.60 -6.44 3.74
N LEU A 297 6.45 -5.93 2.52
CA LEU A 297 7.27 -6.33 1.38
C LEU A 297 8.77 -6.02 1.63
N SER A 298 9.04 -4.90 2.29
CA SER A 298 10.36 -4.53 2.79
C SER A 298 10.81 -5.26 4.06
N GLY A 299 9.99 -6.19 4.57
CA GLY A 299 10.28 -7.00 5.76
C GLY A 299 10.22 -6.23 7.07
N VAL A 300 9.60 -5.05 7.10
CA VAL A 300 9.54 -4.18 8.28
C VAL A 300 8.26 -4.42 9.05
N ALA A 301 8.39 -4.68 10.34
CA ALA A 301 7.28 -4.75 11.28
C ALA A 301 6.93 -3.35 11.78
N THR A 302 5.63 -3.06 11.82
CA THR A 302 5.09 -1.78 12.32
C THR A 302 4.09 -2.03 13.43
N PHE A 303 3.97 -1.10 14.37
CA PHE A 303 3.10 -1.21 15.55
C PHE A 303 2.29 0.08 15.71
N ILE A 304 0.98 -0.03 15.94
CA ILE A 304 0.15 1.15 16.29
C ILE A 304 0.49 1.63 17.71
N ASP A 305 0.68 0.70 18.65
CA ASP A 305 0.91 1.01 20.05
C ASP A 305 2.41 1.22 20.33
N ARG A 306 2.80 2.45 20.70
CA ARG A 306 4.20 2.82 20.97
C ARG A 306 4.78 2.07 22.18
N GLU A 307 3.97 1.72 23.17
CA GLU A 307 4.45 0.93 24.32
C GLU A 307 4.68 -0.52 23.93
N PHE A 308 3.88 -1.05 23.00
CA PHE A 308 4.14 -2.38 22.44
C PHE A 308 5.41 -2.38 21.60
N GLU A 309 5.58 -1.41 20.69
CA GLU A 309 6.82 -1.26 19.92
C GLU A 309 8.04 -1.15 20.83
N LYS A 310 7.99 -0.30 21.85
CA LYS A 310 9.06 -0.09 22.81
C LYS A 310 9.46 -1.38 23.52
N TYR A 311 8.49 -2.15 24.01
CA TYR A 311 8.76 -3.44 24.63
C TYR A 311 9.47 -4.41 23.67
N ILE A 312 9.06 -4.45 22.41
CA ILE A 312 9.70 -5.31 21.40
C ILE A 312 11.13 -4.85 21.11
N ARG A 313 11.39 -3.55 21.04
CA ARG A 313 12.76 -3.00 20.89
C ARG A 313 13.66 -3.42 22.06
N GLU A 314 13.16 -3.31 23.29
CA GLU A 314 13.87 -3.75 24.49
C GLU A 314 14.14 -5.26 24.46
N LEU A 315 13.15 -6.07 24.09
CA LEU A 315 13.26 -7.52 23.98
C LEU A 315 14.31 -7.95 22.96
N LEU A 316 14.38 -7.25 21.82
CA LEU A 316 15.33 -7.53 20.74
C LEU A 316 16.70 -6.86 20.93
N SER A 317 16.84 -5.96 21.92
CA SER A 317 17.99 -5.04 22.01
C SER A 317 18.25 -4.30 20.68
N CYS A 318 17.18 -3.80 20.06
CA CYS A 318 17.19 -3.22 18.72
C CYS A 318 17.09 -1.69 18.75
N ASP A 319 18.23 -1.03 18.48
CA ASP A 319 18.33 0.43 18.32
C ASP A 319 18.15 0.89 16.86
N ASP A 320 17.99 -0.04 15.93
CA ASP A 320 17.77 0.26 14.51
C ASP A 320 16.42 0.96 14.30
N ARG A 321 16.34 1.81 13.27
CA ARG A 321 15.09 2.48 12.90
C ARG A 321 13.94 1.50 12.67
N TRP A 322 14.23 0.36 12.03
CA TRP A 322 13.24 -0.63 11.62
C TRP A 322 13.36 -1.93 12.41
N ILE A 323 12.26 -2.38 13.00
CA ILE A 323 12.16 -3.75 13.54
C ILE A 323 11.86 -4.67 12.35
N MET A 324 12.68 -5.70 12.14
CA MET A 324 12.48 -6.60 11.00
C MET A 324 11.58 -7.78 11.39
N ILE A 325 10.64 -8.15 10.51
CA ILE A 325 9.68 -9.25 10.73
C ILE A 325 10.41 -10.57 11.02
N LYS A 326 11.52 -10.82 10.34
CA LYS A 326 12.35 -12.03 10.53
C LYS A 326 12.80 -12.22 11.99
N ASP A 327 13.02 -11.13 12.73
CA ASP A 327 13.49 -11.20 14.12
C ASP A 327 12.34 -11.58 15.06
N LEU A 328 11.10 -11.17 14.72
CA LEU A 328 9.89 -11.49 15.48
C LEU A 328 9.46 -12.94 15.33
N ILE A 329 9.73 -13.56 14.18
CA ILE A 329 9.39 -14.98 13.92
C ILE A 329 10.11 -15.93 14.86
N SER A 330 11.25 -15.54 15.43
CA SER A 330 12.00 -16.38 16.38
C SER A 330 11.37 -16.44 17.78
N ILE A 331 10.46 -15.51 18.11
CA ILE A 331 9.91 -15.34 19.45
C ILE A 331 8.76 -16.33 19.67
N LYS A 332 8.86 -17.10 20.76
CA LYS A 332 7.87 -18.11 21.15
C LYS A 332 6.98 -17.70 22.31
N GLU A 333 7.42 -16.77 23.14
CA GLU A 333 6.69 -16.33 24.32
C GLU A 333 6.78 -14.80 24.45
N LEU A 334 5.66 -14.16 24.75
CA LEU A 334 5.60 -12.72 25.04
C LEU A 334 4.96 -12.49 26.41
N ASP A 335 5.64 -11.74 27.26
CA ASP A 335 5.13 -11.29 28.56
C ASP A 335 4.80 -9.80 28.49
N LEU A 336 3.52 -9.50 28.27
CA LEU A 336 2.99 -8.13 28.21
C LEU A 336 2.32 -7.71 29.52
N ARG A 337 2.50 -8.46 30.62
CA ARG A 337 1.83 -8.18 31.88
C ARG A 337 2.11 -6.80 32.43
N ASN A 338 1.08 -6.17 32.98
CA ASN A 338 1.14 -4.86 33.62
C ASN A 338 1.65 -3.74 32.68
N LYS A 339 1.74 -3.98 31.37
CA LYS A 339 2.15 -2.96 30.40
C LYS A 339 0.95 -2.12 30.00
N ASN A 340 1.16 -0.84 29.74
CA ASN A 340 0.12 0.11 29.34
C ASN A 340 -0.27 -0.01 27.84
N ILE A 341 -0.31 -1.24 27.33
CA ILE A 341 -0.62 -1.54 25.93
C ILE A 341 -2.14 -1.60 25.75
N LYS A 342 -2.64 -0.98 24.68
CA LYS A 342 -4.06 -0.88 24.33
C LYS A 342 -4.40 -1.56 23.01
N ASN A 343 -3.43 -1.70 22.11
CA ASN A 343 -3.62 -2.22 20.76
C ASN A 343 -2.55 -3.30 20.44
N LEU A 344 -3.00 -4.41 19.84
CA LEU A 344 -2.18 -5.56 19.48
C LEU A 344 -1.67 -5.54 18.03
N ASP A 345 -1.92 -4.47 17.26
CA ASP A 345 -1.30 -4.33 15.94
C ASP A 345 0.23 -4.50 16.02
N GLY A 346 0.75 -5.35 15.13
CA GLY A 346 2.13 -5.82 15.11
C GLY A 346 2.26 -7.27 15.60
N ILE A 347 1.28 -7.78 16.36
CA ILE A 347 1.32 -9.17 16.84
C ILE A 347 1.26 -10.19 15.69
N GLN A 348 0.63 -9.86 14.57
CA GLN A 348 0.50 -10.76 13.41
C GLN A 348 1.83 -11.23 12.80
N TYR A 349 2.95 -10.59 13.15
CA TYR A 349 4.29 -10.95 12.66
C TYR A 349 4.96 -12.07 13.47
N PHE A 350 4.44 -12.41 14.66
CA PHE A 350 5.03 -13.40 15.56
C PHE A 350 4.57 -14.83 15.21
N LEU A 351 4.91 -15.30 14.01
CA LEU A 351 4.35 -16.53 13.45
C LEU A 351 4.58 -17.80 14.29
N ASN A 352 5.65 -17.83 15.10
CA ASN A 352 5.95 -18.95 16.00
C ASN A 352 5.60 -18.67 17.47
N LEU A 353 4.80 -17.64 17.76
CA LEU A 353 4.35 -17.36 19.13
C LEU A 353 3.47 -18.49 19.64
N GLU A 354 3.86 -19.09 20.76
CA GLU A 354 3.17 -20.20 21.41
C GLU A 354 2.44 -19.75 22.69
N LYS A 355 2.98 -18.74 23.39
CA LYS A 355 2.41 -18.22 24.64
C LYS A 355 2.40 -16.70 24.67
N ILE A 356 1.33 -16.12 25.19
CA ILE A 356 1.23 -14.68 25.46
C ILE A 356 0.54 -14.44 26.79
N ASP A 357 1.14 -13.56 27.61
CA ASP A 357 0.53 -13.07 28.85
C ASP A 357 0.15 -11.60 28.72
N LEU A 358 -1.15 -11.32 28.80
CA LEU A 358 -1.79 -10.02 28.62
C LEU A 358 -2.41 -9.50 29.92
N LYS A 359 -2.18 -10.16 31.07
CA LYS A 359 -2.79 -9.76 32.35
C LYS A 359 -2.47 -8.32 32.70
N ASN A 360 -3.49 -7.60 33.18
CA ASN A 360 -3.40 -6.20 33.58
C ASN A 360 -2.92 -5.25 32.45
N THR A 361 -3.19 -5.58 31.19
CA THR A 361 -3.08 -4.64 30.06
C THR A 361 -4.38 -3.85 29.85
N LYS A 362 -4.42 -2.93 28.88
CA LYS A 362 -5.61 -2.17 28.49
C LYS A 362 -6.19 -2.62 27.14
N ILE A 363 -5.79 -3.80 26.67
CA ILE A 363 -6.24 -4.36 25.40
C ILE A 363 -7.72 -4.75 25.52
N LYS A 364 -8.52 -4.32 24.55
CA LYS A 364 -9.95 -4.65 24.47
C LYS A 364 -10.31 -5.50 23.26
N ASP A 365 -9.42 -5.55 22.27
CA ASP A 365 -9.64 -6.26 21.01
C ASP A 365 -8.56 -7.33 20.82
N PHE A 366 -8.98 -8.60 20.88
CA PHE A 366 -8.11 -9.76 20.79
C PHE A 366 -8.19 -10.46 19.42
N ARG A 367 -8.91 -9.88 18.43
CA ARG A 367 -9.14 -10.53 17.13
C ARG A 367 -7.85 -10.92 16.41
N LEU A 368 -6.77 -10.15 16.56
CA LEU A 368 -5.47 -10.43 15.96
C LEU A 368 -4.79 -11.70 16.49
N LEU A 369 -5.11 -12.16 17.70
CA LEU A 369 -4.55 -13.41 18.23
C LEU A 369 -4.93 -14.61 17.36
N LYS A 370 -6.06 -14.55 16.64
CA LYS A 370 -6.49 -15.58 15.68
C LYS A 370 -5.59 -15.71 14.45
N LYS A 371 -4.71 -14.73 14.20
CA LYS A 371 -3.77 -14.73 13.07
C LYS A 371 -2.49 -15.51 13.39
N LEU A 372 -2.31 -15.97 14.64
CA LEU A 372 -1.13 -16.67 15.10
C LEU A 372 -1.34 -18.20 14.99
N PRO A 373 -0.67 -18.89 14.05
CA PRO A 373 -0.94 -20.29 13.76
C PRO A 373 -0.48 -21.26 14.87
N HIS A 374 0.40 -20.81 15.76
CA HIS A 374 1.03 -21.65 16.79
C HIS A 374 0.68 -21.25 18.23
N LEU A 375 -0.18 -20.23 18.41
CA LEU A 375 -0.56 -19.74 19.74
C LEU A 375 -1.44 -20.76 20.46
N LYS A 376 -1.03 -21.16 21.67
CA LYS A 376 -1.70 -22.19 22.46
C LYS A 376 -2.11 -21.71 23.85
N ASN A 377 -1.29 -20.86 24.47
CA ASN A 377 -1.50 -20.41 25.85
C ASN A 377 -1.70 -18.90 25.88
N ILE A 378 -2.86 -18.46 26.37
CA ILE A 378 -3.24 -17.05 26.43
C ILE A 378 -3.70 -16.77 27.85
N GLU A 379 -3.02 -15.84 28.52
CA GLU A 379 -3.40 -15.31 29.83
C GLU A 379 -3.92 -13.87 29.61
N ILE A 380 -5.10 -13.51 30.11
CA ILE A 380 -5.74 -12.18 29.91
C ILE A 380 -6.18 -11.60 31.24
#